data_AF-A0A6J4MTG2-F1
#
_entry.id   AF-A0A6J4MTG2-F1
#
_cell.length_a   1.000
_cell.length_b   1.000
_cell.length_c   1.000
_cell.angle_alpha   90.00
_cell.angle_beta   90.00
_cell.angle_gamma   90.00
#
_symmetry.space_group_name_H-M   'P 1'
#
loop_
_entity.id
_entity.type
_entity.pdbx_description
1 polymer ?
#
loop_
_entity_poly.entity_id
_entity_poly.type
_entity_poly.pdbx_seq_one_letter_code
_entity_poly.pdbx_strand_id
1 'polypeptide(L)'
;MRRSEAGAALLEVIVAVAILATAGTAAVAMASESARAVERARDADRRVREASAFMDAVALWTRADLDRRLGERPQGPWLLRIDRPANELYTAALADSGGHELLRTALFRPDTSRALR
;
A
#
# COMPACT_ATOMS: atom_id res chain seq x y z
N MET A 1 42.51 43.51 29.59
CA MET A 1 41.21 43.50 28.87
C MET A 1 41.17 42.53 27.66
N ARG A 2 42.27 42.03 27.09
CA ARG A 2 42.24 41.08 25.95
C ARG A 2 41.77 39.64 26.24
N ARG A 3 41.76 39.19 27.51
CA ARG A 3 41.35 37.82 27.88
C ARG A 3 39.83 37.61 27.84
N SER A 4 39.02 38.64 28.09
CA SER A 4 37.55 38.53 28.05
C SER A 4 37.01 38.43 26.63
N GLU A 5 37.65 39.12 25.67
CA GLU A 5 37.27 39.07 24.25
C GLU A 5 37.55 37.68 23.64
N ALA A 6 38.70 37.08 23.97
CA ALA A 6 39.03 35.73 23.50
C ALA A 6 38.09 34.66 24.07
N GLY A 7 37.64 34.81 25.32
CA GLY A 7 36.66 33.90 25.94
C GLY A 7 35.27 33.99 25.31
N ALA A 8 34.85 35.22 24.95
CA ALA A 8 33.57 35.44 24.26
C ALA A 8 33.56 34.80 22.85
N ALA A 9 34.64 34.96 22.08
CA ALA A 9 34.75 34.36 20.75
C ALA A 9 34.73 32.82 20.78
N LEU A 10 35.40 32.18 21.76
CA LEU A 10 35.36 30.72 21.90
C LEU A 10 33.95 30.22 22.23
N LEU A 11 33.24 30.91 23.14
CA LEU A 11 31.86 30.58 23.48
C LEU A 11 30.94 30.70 22.26
N GLU A 12 31.10 31.76 21.47
CA GLU A 12 30.33 31.99 20.25
C GLU A 12 30.52 30.83 19.25
N VAL A 13 31.77 30.41 19.01
CA VAL A 13 32.05 29.27 18.12
C VAL A 13 31.44 27.98 18.65
N ILE A 14 31.55 27.70 19.94
CA ILE A 14 30.95 26.49 20.54
C ILE A 14 29.43 26.51 20.38
N VAL A 15 28.79 27.65 20.62
CA VAL A 15 27.34 27.81 20.44
C VAL A 15 26.96 27.62 18.97
N ALA A 16 27.69 28.23 18.04
CA ALA A 16 27.45 28.08 16.61
C ALA A 16 27.60 26.63 16.14
N VAL A 17 28.63 25.93 16.59
CA VAL A 17 28.85 24.51 16.28
C VAL A 17 27.77 23.62 16.90
N ALA A 18 27.31 23.92 18.12
CA ALA A 18 26.21 23.19 18.75
C ALA A 18 24.90 23.37 17.98
N ILE A 19 24.58 24.60 17.55
CA ILE A 19 23.42 24.87 16.69
C ILE A 19 23.57 24.15 15.35
N LEU A 20 24.74 24.17 14.74
CA LEU A 20 24.99 23.49 13.47
C LEU A 20 24.85 21.97 13.60
N ALA A 21 25.37 21.38 14.68
CA ALA A 21 25.27 19.94 14.93
C ALA A 21 23.82 19.50 15.17
N THR A 22 23.06 20.26 15.97
CA THR A 22 21.64 19.98 16.22
C THR A 22 20.80 20.13 14.95
N ALA A 23 21.04 21.18 14.15
CA ALA A 23 20.36 21.36 12.87
C ALA A 23 20.72 20.26 11.86
N GLY A 24 22.01 19.90 11.76
CA GLY A 24 22.49 18.86 10.85
C GLY A 24 21.93 17.48 11.19
N THR A 25 21.90 17.12 12.47
CA THR A 25 21.32 15.84 12.93
C THR A 25 19.81 15.78 12.66
N ALA A 26 19.08 16.87 12.92
CA ALA A 26 17.65 16.95 12.60
C ALA A 26 17.39 16.80 11.08
N ALA A 27 18.20 17.46 10.24
CA ALA A 27 18.08 17.36 8.79
C ALA A 27 18.30 15.92 8.28
N VAL A 28 19.33 15.23 8.79
CA VAL A 28 19.61 13.82 8.43
C VAL A 28 18.49 12.89 8.89
N ALA A 29 17.94 13.11 10.09
CA ALA A 29 16.82 12.31 10.58
C ALA A 29 15.58 12.46 9.69
N MET A 30 15.20 13.69 9.35
CA MET A 30 14.07 13.96 8.44
C MET A 30 14.28 13.35 7.05
N ALA A 31 15.49 13.46 6.49
CA ALA A 31 15.82 12.88 5.19
C ALA A 31 15.68 11.34 5.22
N SER A 32 16.16 10.71 6.30
CA SER A 32 16.08 9.26 6.48
C SER A 32 14.64 8.78 6.63
N GLU A 33 13.82 9.52 7.39
CA GLU A 33 12.40 9.21 7.56
C GLU A 33 11.63 9.39 6.25
N SER A 34 11.92 10.44 5.50
CA SER A 34 11.34 10.70 4.18
C SER A 34 11.67 9.58 3.20
N ALA A 35 12.93 9.13 3.15
CA ALA A 35 13.34 8.01 2.30
C ALA A 35 12.57 6.73 2.65
N ARG A 36 12.48 6.38 3.94
CA ARG A 36 11.71 5.22 4.40
C ARG A 36 10.22 5.34 4.12
N ALA A 37 9.65 6.54 4.17
CA ALA A 37 8.25 6.78 3.81
C ALA A 37 8.01 6.51 2.32
N VAL A 38 8.91 6.99 1.45
CA VAL A 38 8.84 6.74 0.00
C VAL A 38 9.00 5.26 -0.33
N GLU A 39 9.93 4.56 0.32
CA GLU A 39 10.10 3.11 0.15
C GLU A 39 8.83 2.34 0.54
N ARG A 40 8.25 2.65 1.70
CA ARG A 40 6.97 2.05 2.13
C ARG A 40 5.83 2.31 1.15
N ALA A 41 5.75 3.53 0.61
CA ALA A 41 4.75 3.89 -0.40
C ALA A 41 4.95 3.08 -1.69
N ARG A 42 6.19 2.96 -2.18
CA ARG A 42 6.50 2.17 -3.39
C ARG A 42 6.18 0.69 -3.22
N ASP A 43 6.44 0.13 -2.05
CA ASP A 43 6.11 -1.26 -1.74
C ASP A 43 4.58 -1.47 -1.67
N ALA A 44 3.85 -0.53 -1.07
CA ALA A 44 2.38 -0.55 -1.08
C ALA A 44 1.81 -0.48 -2.50
N ASP A 45 2.31 0.44 -3.33
CA ASP A 45 1.91 0.58 -4.71
C ASP A 45 2.21 -0.68 -5.54
N ARG A 46 3.37 -1.31 -5.32
CA ARG A 46 3.73 -2.58 -5.98
C ARG A 46 2.72 -3.66 -5.64
N ARG A 47 2.35 -3.82 -4.37
CA ARG A 47 1.33 -4.78 -3.94
C ARG A 47 -0.03 -4.52 -4.56
N VAL A 48 -0.45 -3.26 -4.64
CA VAL A 48 -1.73 -2.90 -5.27
C VAL A 48 -1.71 -3.20 -6.78
N ARG A 49 -0.59 -2.93 -7.47
CA ARG A 49 -0.45 -3.29 -8.89
C ARG A 49 -0.50 -4.80 -9.13
N GLU A 50 0.18 -5.59 -8.30
CA GLU A 50 0.13 -7.05 -8.38
C GLU A 50 -1.29 -7.58 -8.10
N ALA A 51 -1.96 -7.03 -7.09
CA ALA A 51 -3.36 -7.35 -6.79
C ALA A 51 -4.30 -6.97 -7.95
N SER A 52 -4.07 -5.82 -8.60
CA SER A 52 -4.85 -5.39 -9.77
C SER A 52 -4.66 -6.33 -10.95
N ALA A 53 -3.42 -6.72 -11.27
CA ALA A 53 -3.14 -7.68 -12.33
C ALA A 53 -3.80 -9.04 -12.07
N PHE A 54 -3.85 -9.47 -10.81
CA PHE A 54 -4.60 -10.67 -10.43
C PHE A 54 -6.11 -10.49 -10.63
N MET A 55 -6.67 -9.35 -10.21
CA MET A 55 -8.09 -9.04 -10.40
C MET A 55 -8.48 -8.95 -11.87
N ASP A 56 -7.59 -8.46 -12.74
CA ASP A 56 -7.80 -8.47 -14.19
C ASP A 56 -7.91 -9.91 -14.72
N ALA A 57 -7.09 -10.84 -14.22
CA ALA A 57 -7.22 -12.26 -14.55
C ALA A 57 -8.55 -12.87 -14.02
N VAL A 58 -8.97 -12.50 -12.80
CA VAL A 58 -10.28 -12.89 -12.25
C VAL A 58 -11.43 -12.34 -13.10
N ALA A 59 -11.29 -11.13 -13.63
CA ALA A 59 -12.27 -10.51 -14.51
C ALA A 59 -12.43 -11.24 -15.86
N LEU A 60 -11.53 -12.16 -16.20
CA LEU A 60 -11.64 -13.03 -17.38
C LEU A 60 -12.29 -14.39 -17.08
N TRP A 61 -12.53 -14.71 -15.80
CA TRP A 61 -13.14 -15.98 -15.42
C TRP A 61 -14.58 -16.10 -15.91
N THR A 62 -14.94 -17.33 -16.30
CA THR A 62 -16.31 -17.66 -16.71
C THR A 62 -17.25 -17.71 -15.50
N ARG A 63 -18.56 -17.69 -15.75
CA ARG A 63 -19.58 -17.88 -14.71
C ARG A 63 -19.34 -19.18 -13.91
N ALA A 64 -19.02 -20.28 -14.60
CA ALA A 64 -18.75 -21.57 -13.97
C ALA A 64 -17.49 -21.54 -13.09
N ASP A 65 -16.46 -20.81 -13.49
CA ASP A 65 -15.26 -20.62 -12.68
C ASP A 65 -15.53 -19.84 -11.40
N LEU A 66 -16.31 -18.76 -11.51
CA LEU A 66 -16.73 -17.93 -10.37
C LEU A 66 -17.61 -18.72 -9.40
N ASP A 67 -18.58 -19.47 -9.91
CA ASP A 67 -19.45 -20.33 -9.10
C ASP A 67 -18.65 -21.39 -8.32
N ARG A 68 -17.64 -22.01 -8.94
CA ARG A 68 -16.75 -22.96 -8.27
C ARG A 68 -15.89 -22.32 -7.18
N ARG A 69 -15.71 -21.01 -7.22
CA ARG A 69 -14.81 -20.24 -6.35
C ARG A 69 -15.56 -19.31 -5.38
N LEU A 70 -16.87 -19.48 -5.23
CA LEU A 70 -17.65 -18.77 -4.21
C LEU A 70 -17.07 -19.00 -2.81
N GLY A 71 -17.20 -17.97 -1.98
CA GLY A 71 -16.63 -17.89 -0.65
C GLY A 71 -15.19 -17.37 -0.65
N GLU A 72 -14.49 -17.59 0.46
CA GLU A 72 -13.12 -17.12 0.68
C GLU A 72 -12.11 -18.23 0.36
N ARG A 73 -11.05 -17.88 -0.38
CA ARG A 73 -9.98 -18.80 -0.75
C ARG A 73 -8.62 -18.11 -0.77
N PRO A 74 -7.58 -18.73 -0.20
CA PRO A 74 -6.22 -18.22 -0.32
C PRO A 74 -5.74 -18.35 -1.77
N GLN A 75 -5.08 -17.31 -2.29
CA GLN A 75 -4.47 -17.23 -3.61
C GLN A 75 -3.10 -16.56 -3.48
N GLY A 76 -2.06 -17.37 -3.28
CA GLY A 76 -0.72 -16.86 -3.00
C GLY A 76 -0.71 -16.00 -1.72
N PRO A 77 -0.27 -14.73 -1.78
CA PRO A 77 -0.22 -13.84 -0.62
C PRO A 77 -1.57 -13.21 -0.25
N TRP A 78 -2.64 -13.51 -0.99
CA TRP A 78 -3.94 -12.87 -0.83
C TRP A 78 -5.04 -13.83 -0.41
N LEU A 79 -6.10 -13.26 0.16
CA LEU A 79 -7.39 -13.92 0.35
C LEU A 79 -8.38 -13.38 -0.69
N LEU A 80 -8.81 -14.24 -1.61
CA LEU A 80 -9.85 -13.91 -2.59
C LEU A 80 -11.21 -14.31 -2.03
N ARG A 81 -12.14 -13.35 -1.94
CA ARG A 81 -13.55 -13.61 -1.65
C ARG A 81 -14.39 -13.39 -2.89
N ILE A 82 -15.22 -14.38 -3.23
CA ILE A 82 -16.21 -14.25 -4.29
C ILE A 82 -17.60 -14.43 -3.71
N ASP A 83 -18.40 -13.38 -3.83
CA ASP A 83 -19.79 -13.33 -3.41
C ASP A 83 -20.70 -13.21 -4.63
N ARG A 84 -21.89 -13.79 -4.58
CA ARG A 84 -22.90 -13.68 -5.66
C ARG A 84 -24.15 -12.97 -5.13
N PRO A 85 -24.15 -11.63 -5.05
CA PRO A 85 -25.28 -10.87 -4.51
C PRO A 85 -26.54 -10.98 -5.37
N ALA A 86 -26.42 -11.26 -6.67
CA ALA A 86 -27.55 -11.48 -7.56
C ALA A 86 -27.24 -12.55 -8.61
N ASN A 87 -28.26 -13.07 -9.31
CA ASN A 87 -28.10 -14.20 -10.22
C ASN A 87 -27.01 -13.97 -11.29
N GLU A 88 -26.84 -12.74 -11.77
CA GLU A 88 -25.91 -12.38 -12.85
C GLU A 88 -24.77 -11.48 -12.38
N LEU A 89 -24.69 -11.22 -11.07
CA LEU A 89 -23.71 -10.30 -10.49
C LEU A 89 -22.86 -11.01 -9.46
N TYR A 90 -21.56 -10.92 -9.65
CA TYR A 90 -20.55 -11.40 -8.73
C TYR A 90 -19.78 -10.22 -8.16
N THR A 91 -19.30 -10.36 -6.93
CA THR A 91 -18.38 -9.42 -6.30
C THR A 91 -17.13 -10.19 -5.97
N ALA A 92 -15.99 -9.74 -6.48
CA ALA A 92 -14.69 -10.29 -6.14
C ALA A 92 -13.94 -9.26 -5.30
N ALA A 93 -13.52 -9.66 -4.11
CA ALA A 93 -12.72 -8.85 -3.21
C ALA A 93 -11.40 -9.56 -2.91
N LEU A 94 -10.32 -8.80 -2.90
CA LEU A 94 -8.98 -9.27 -2.58
C LEU A 94 -8.52 -8.61 -1.29
N ALA A 95 -8.16 -9.41 -0.29
CA ALA A 95 -7.55 -8.94 0.94
C ALA A 95 -6.11 -9.41 1.07
N ASP A 96 -5.29 -8.66 1.79
CA ASP A 96 -3.96 -9.11 2.19
C ASP A 96 -4.03 -10.17 3.31
N SER A 97 -2.88 -10.71 3.69
CA SER A 97 -2.76 -11.69 4.77
C SER A 97 -3.20 -11.16 6.15
N GLY A 98 -3.29 -9.84 6.33
CA GLY A 98 -3.80 -9.20 7.53
C GLY A 98 -5.32 -9.00 7.51
N GLY A 99 -6.00 -9.35 6.42
CA GLY A 99 -7.44 -9.17 6.24
C GLY A 99 -7.82 -7.77 5.78
N HIS A 100 -6.85 -6.91 5.41
CA HIS A 100 -7.14 -5.61 4.83
C HIS A 100 -7.54 -5.77 3.37
N GLU A 101 -8.75 -5.31 3.02
CA GLU A 101 -9.21 -5.30 1.64
C GLU A 101 -8.36 -4.35 0.80
N LEU A 102 -7.73 -4.89 -0.23
CA LEU A 102 -6.90 -4.15 -1.18
C LEU A 102 -7.74 -3.65 -2.35
N LEU A 103 -8.58 -4.53 -2.91
CA LEU A 103 -9.35 -4.27 -4.11
C LEU A 103 -10.69 -4.99 -4.05
N ARG A 104 -11.71 -4.37 -4.66
CA ARG A 104 -13.02 -4.97 -4.87
C ARG A 104 -13.55 -4.56 -6.23
N THR A 105 -14.12 -5.52 -6.94
CA THR A 105 -14.82 -5.27 -8.19
C THR A 105 -16.11 -6.07 -8.28
N ALA A 106 -17.02 -5.60 -9.13
CA ALA A 106 -18.24 -6.29 -9.48
C ALA A 106 -18.12 -6.83 -10.92
N LEU A 107 -18.46 -8.10 -11.12
CA LEU A 107 -18.41 -8.78 -12.40
C LEU A 107 -19.82 -9.19 -12.81
N PHE A 108 -20.29 -8.64 -13.93
CA PHE A 108 -21.52 -9.07 -14.55
C PHE A 108 -21.28 -10.30 -15.44
N ARG A 109 -22.08 -11.34 -15.24
CA ARG A 109 -22.06 -12.60 -15.99
C ARG A 109 -23.49 -13.04 -16.25
N PRO A 110 -24.04 -12.78 -17.45
CA PRO A 110 -25.43 -13.11 -17.76
C PRO A 110 -25.68 -14.61 -17.69
N ASP A 111 -26.90 -14.99 -17.35
CA ASP A 111 -27.31 -16.39 -17.35
C ASP A 111 -27.65 -16.83 -18.79
N THR A 112 -26.73 -17.54 -19.43
CA THR A 112 -26.90 -18.04 -20.80
C THR A 112 -28.10 -18.98 -20.95
N SER A 113 -28.62 -19.56 -19.87
CA SER A 113 -29.85 -20.37 -19.91
C SER A 113 -31.11 -19.54 -20.17
N ARG A 114 -31.08 -18.24 -19.90
CA ARG A 114 -32.20 -17.31 -20.12
C ARG A 114 -32.22 -16.70 -21.51
N ALA A 115 -31.07 -16.60 -22.18
CA ALA A 115 -30.94 -16.02 -23.52
C ALA A 115 -31.39 -16.96 -24.66
N LEU A 116 -31.64 -18.24 -24.35
CA LEU A 116 -32.10 -19.26 -25.29
C LEU A 116 -33.61 -19.59 -25.17
N ARG A 117 -34.36 -18.80 -24.40
CA ARG A 117 -35.83 -18.85 -24.31
C ARG A 117 -36.43 -17.58 -24.91
#